data_AF-B8KRM6-F1
#
_entry.id   AF-B8KRM6-F1
#
_cell.length_a   1.000
_cell.length_b   1.000
_cell.length_c   1.000
_cell.angle_alpha   90.00
_cell.angle_beta   90.00
_cell.angle_gamma   90.00
#
_symmetry.space_group_name_H-M   'P 1'
#
loop_
_entity.id
_entity.type
_entity.pdbx_description
1 polymer ?
#
loop_
_entity_poly.entity_id
_entity_poly.type
_entity_poly.pdbx_seq_one_letter_code
_entity_poly.pdbx_strand_id
1 'polypeptide(L)'
;MGLLKHSGFWKPRVLTCSALHNQSIDTVWETICEYRDAAIERGALESKRASQNLSWMRQLVNELLLRSLRTHPGVREALPAIEKRVQNAEVTPLAAALEVIERARS
;
A
#
# COMPACT_ATOMS: atom_id res chain seq x y z
N MET A 1 21.03 -15.07 -9.99
CA MET A 1 19.64 -15.57 -9.95
C MET A 1 19.40 -16.24 -8.61
N GLY A 2 18.92 -15.49 -7.61
CA GLY A 2 18.52 -16.08 -6.33
C GLY A 2 17.16 -16.75 -6.49
N LEU A 3 17.13 -18.08 -6.54
CA LEU A 3 15.90 -18.85 -6.41
C LEU A 3 15.17 -18.39 -5.15
N LEU A 4 13.89 -18.02 -5.31
CA LEU A 4 12.97 -17.55 -4.28
C LEU A 4 13.00 -18.48 -3.07
N LYS A 5 13.88 -18.19 -2.10
CA LYS A 5 13.96 -18.96 -0.86
C LYS A 5 12.90 -18.41 0.07
N HIS A 6 11.75 -19.09 0.12
CA HIS A 6 10.71 -18.78 1.09
C HIS A 6 11.16 -19.25 2.48
N SER A 7 11.86 -18.39 3.22
CA SER A 7 12.33 -18.65 4.59
C SER A 7 11.23 -18.44 5.64
N GLY A 8 10.02 -18.89 5.33
CA GLY A 8 8.85 -18.76 6.20
C GLY A 8 8.55 -20.04 6.96
N PHE A 9 7.73 -19.91 8.00
CA PHE A 9 7.30 -21.03 8.85
C PHE A 9 6.39 -22.04 8.11
N TRP A 10 5.75 -21.58 7.02
CA TRP A 10 4.87 -22.37 6.16
C TRP A 10 5.53 -22.64 4.82
N LYS A 11 5.39 -23.87 4.32
CA LYS A 11 5.80 -24.26 2.96
C LYS A 11 4.59 -24.16 2.03
N PRO A 12 4.56 -23.21 1.07
CA PRO A 12 3.45 -23.06 0.15
C PRO A 12 3.18 -24.36 -0.62
N ARG A 13 1.90 -24.74 -0.72
CA ARG A 13 1.43 -25.90 -1.49
C ARG A 13 0.81 -25.40 -2.79
N VAL A 14 1.05 -26.13 -3.88
CA VAL A 14 0.43 -25.86 -5.19
C VAL A 14 -0.58 -26.97 -5.44
N LEU A 15 -1.85 -26.60 -5.63
CA LEU A 15 -2.98 -27.52 -5.80
C LEU A 15 -3.72 -27.18 -7.09
N THR A 16 -4.41 -28.17 -7.66
CA THR A 16 -5.34 -27.98 -8.78
C THR A 16 -6.78 -28.09 -8.29
N CYS A 17 -7.68 -27.29 -8.85
CA CYS A 17 -9.11 -27.35 -8.58
C CYS A 17 -9.92 -26.93 -9.82
N SER A 18 -11.19 -27.32 -9.87
CA SER A 18 -12.12 -26.86 -10.91
C SER A 18 -13.44 -26.44 -10.25
N ALA A 19 -13.72 -25.13 -10.27
CA ALA A 19 -14.98 -24.61 -9.77
C ALA A 19 -16.17 -25.08 -10.62
N LEU A 20 -16.00 -25.17 -11.94
CA LEU A 20 -17.05 -25.61 -12.87
C LEU A 20 -17.46 -27.07 -12.62
N HIS A 21 -16.50 -27.91 -12.27
CA HIS A 21 -16.73 -29.34 -12.00
C HIS A 21 -16.87 -29.65 -10.51
N ASN A 22 -16.85 -28.63 -9.64
CA ASN A 22 -16.86 -28.77 -8.18
C ASN A 22 -15.78 -29.76 -7.66
N GLN A 23 -14.55 -29.62 -8.15
CA GLN A 23 -13.43 -30.51 -7.83
C GLN A 23 -12.40 -29.80 -6.96
N SER A 24 -12.01 -30.48 -5.86
CA SER A 24 -10.90 -30.12 -4.96
C SER A 24 -11.04 -28.75 -4.27
N ILE A 25 -12.25 -28.18 -4.22
CA ILE A 25 -12.52 -26.92 -3.52
C ILE A 25 -12.42 -27.11 -2.01
N ASP A 26 -12.89 -28.26 -1.52
CA ASP A 26 -12.73 -28.77 -0.17
C ASP A 26 -11.24 -28.88 0.22
N THR A 27 -10.41 -29.47 -0.64
CA THR A 27 -8.96 -29.61 -0.39
C THR A 27 -8.26 -28.24 -0.29
N VAL A 28 -8.67 -27.27 -1.12
CA VAL A 28 -8.18 -25.88 -1.02
C VAL A 28 -8.58 -25.27 0.33
N TRP A 29 -9.83 -25.45 0.74
CA TRP A 29 -10.33 -24.94 2.02
C TRP A 29 -9.62 -25.55 3.23
N GLU A 30 -9.38 -26.86 3.22
CA GLU A 30 -8.61 -27.56 4.25
C GLU A 30 -7.19 -26.98 4.35
N THR A 31 -6.53 -26.76 3.21
CA THR A 31 -5.20 -26.15 3.18
C THR A 31 -5.18 -24.73 3.75
N ILE A 32 -6.25 -23.94 3.53
CA ILE A 32 -6.41 -22.61 4.15
C ILE A 32 -6.56 -22.74 5.67
N CYS A 33 -7.38 -23.67 6.15
CA CYS A 33 -7.57 -23.92 7.58
C CYS A 33 -6.26 -24.35 8.25
N GLU A 34 -5.51 -25.29 7.65
CA GLU A 34 -4.21 -25.72 8.16
C GLU A 34 -3.21 -24.57 8.28
N TYR A 35 -3.14 -23.70 7.26
CA TYR A 35 -2.28 -22.51 7.32
C TYR A 35 -2.70 -21.59 8.46
N ARG A 36 -4.00 -21.31 8.60
CA ARG A 36 -4.55 -20.44 9.64
C ARG A 36 -4.16 -20.97 11.02
N ASP A 37 -4.39 -22.25 11.28
CA ASP A 37 -4.17 -22.84 12.60
C ASP A 37 -2.68 -22.84 12.95
N ALA A 38 -1.81 -23.23 12.01
CA ALA A 38 -0.36 -23.14 12.18
C ALA A 38 0.15 -21.68 12.35
N ALA A 39 -0.50 -20.71 11.70
CA ALA A 39 -0.16 -19.30 11.83
C ALA A 39 -0.57 -18.72 13.20
N ILE A 40 -1.72 -19.13 13.73
CA ILE A 40 -2.22 -18.72 15.04
C ILE A 40 -1.34 -19.32 16.14
N GLU A 41 -1.07 -20.63 16.08
CA GLU A 41 -0.23 -21.33 17.06
C GLU A 41 1.15 -20.66 17.20
N ARG A 42 1.70 -20.16 16.10
CA ARG A 42 3.02 -19.50 16.05
C ARG A 42 2.96 -17.98 16.28
N GLY A 43 1.78 -17.41 16.52
CA GLY A 43 1.58 -15.95 16.62
C GLY A 43 1.91 -15.18 15.33
N ALA A 44 2.11 -15.88 14.22
CA ALA A 44 2.52 -15.29 12.94
C ALA A 44 1.38 -14.49 12.30
N LEU A 45 0.12 -14.89 12.54
CA LEU A 45 -1.05 -14.20 12.00
C LEU A 45 -1.21 -12.79 12.59
N GLU A 46 -1.22 -12.68 13.91
CA GLU A 46 -1.28 -11.40 14.64
C GLU A 46 -0.08 -10.49 14.32
N SER A 47 1.14 -11.03 14.30
CA SER A 47 2.34 -10.26 13.95
C SER A 47 2.28 -9.70 12.52
N LYS A 48 1.81 -10.52 11.56
CA LYS A 48 1.61 -10.09 10.17
C LYS A 48 0.54 -9.02 10.07
N ARG A 49 -0.59 -9.17 10.77
CA ARG A 49 -1.68 -8.17 10.81
C ARG A 49 -1.21 -6.84 11.39
N ALA A 50 -0.46 -6.86 12.49
CA ALA A 50 0.09 -5.65 13.09
C ALA A 50 1.04 -4.92 12.13
N SER A 51 1.92 -5.67 11.45
CA SER A 51 2.83 -5.13 10.45
C SER A 51 2.10 -4.53 9.25
N GLN A 52 1.05 -5.21 8.77
CA GLN A 52 0.18 -4.73 7.69
C GLN A 52 -0.57 -3.46 8.11
N ASN A 53 -1.13 -3.41 9.32
CA ASN A 53 -1.81 -2.22 9.83
C ASN A 53 -0.86 -1.02 9.94
N LEU A 54 0.37 -1.23 10.42
CA LEU A 54 1.38 -0.18 10.46
C LEU A 54 1.76 0.32 9.06
N SER A 55 1.96 -0.60 8.11
CA SER A 55 2.22 -0.24 6.72
C SER A 55 1.07 0.55 6.11
N TRP A 56 -0.17 0.08 6.34
CA TRP A 56 -1.38 0.73 5.86
C TRP A 56 -1.54 2.13 6.44
N MET A 57 -1.32 2.30 7.74
CA MET A 57 -1.35 3.61 8.39
C MET A 57 -0.33 4.57 7.76
N ARG A 58 0.89 4.11 7.46
CA ARG A 58 1.91 4.94 6.78
C ARG A 58 1.48 5.34 5.37
N GLN A 59 0.83 4.44 4.63
CA GLN A 59 0.27 4.77 3.31
C GLN A 59 -0.84 5.81 3.43
N LEU A 60 -1.77 5.61 4.36
CA LEU A 60 -2.86 6.55 4.63
C LEU A 60 -2.36 7.95 4.99
N VAL A 61 -1.29 8.08 5.78
CA VAL A 61 -0.72 9.41 6.08
C VAL A 61 -0.36 10.16 4.78
N ASN A 62 0.31 9.50 3.83
CA ASN A 62 0.67 10.13 2.57
C ASN A 62 -0.55 10.48 1.71
N GLU A 63 -1.51 9.56 1.62
CA GLU A 63 -2.76 9.78 0.87
C GLU A 63 -3.58 10.93 1.43
N LEU A 64 -3.72 10.99 2.76
CA LEU A 64 -4.47 12.03 3.45
C LEU A 64 -3.77 13.38 3.35
N LEU A 65 -2.43 13.43 3.45
CA LEU A 65 -1.66 14.66 3.22
C LEU A 65 -1.85 15.18 1.80
N LEU A 66 -1.72 14.31 0.79
CA LEU A 66 -1.91 14.71 -0.61
C LEU A 66 -3.35 15.17 -0.88
N ARG A 67 -4.33 14.47 -0.31
CA ARG A 67 -5.74 14.87 -0.39
C ARG A 67 -5.95 16.24 0.23
N SER A 68 -5.42 16.47 1.44
CA SER A 68 -5.51 17.75 2.15
C SER A 68 -4.96 18.90 1.30
N LEU A 69 -3.76 18.72 0.71
CA LEU A 69 -3.15 19.71 -0.17
C LEU A 69 -4.03 20.04 -1.38
N ARG A 70 -4.58 19.02 -2.05
CA ARG A 70 -5.44 19.22 -3.23
C ARG A 70 -6.77 19.91 -2.91
N THR A 71 -7.31 19.68 -1.71
CA THR A 71 -8.57 20.28 -1.28
C THR A 71 -8.42 21.66 -0.66
N HIS A 72 -7.19 22.06 -0.29
CA HIS A 72 -6.94 23.36 0.33
C HIS A 72 -7.21 24.50 -0.68
N PRO A 73 -8.11 25.46 -0.40
CA PRO A 73 -8.47 26.52 -1.35
C PRO A 73 -7.27 27.30 -1.87
N GLY A 74 -6.36 27.73 -0.97
CA GLY A 74 -5.18 28.51 -1.35
C GLY A 74 -4.16 27.74 -2.19
N VAL A 75 -4.11 26.41 -2.07
CA VAL A 75 -3.28 25.57 -2.94
C VAL A 75 -3.98 25.38 -4.28
N ARG A 76 -5.26 24.99 -4.26
CA ARG A 76 -6.06 24.74 -5.47
C ARG A 76 -6.08 25.94 -6.41
N GLU A 77 -6.17 27.15 -5.88
CA GLU A 77 -6.16 28.38 -6.67
C GLU A 77 -4.78 28.71 -7.26
N ALA A 78 -3.70 28.50 -6.50
CA ALA A 78 -2.34 28.87 -6.91
C ALA A 78 -1.63 27.80 -7.76
N LEU A 79 -2.01 26.54 -7.62
CA LEU A 79 -1.31 25.39 -8.21
C LEU A 79 -1.13 25.50 -9.74
N PRO A 80 -2.13 25.89 -10.56
CA PRO A 80 -1.95 26.00 -12.00
C PRO A 80 -0.88 27.03 -12.40
N ALA A 81 -0.79 28.15 -11.67
CA ALA A 81 0.21 29.17 -11.93
C ALA A 81 1.62 28.71 -11.53
N ILE A 82 1.73 28.00 -10.40
CA ILE A 82 2.99 27.42 -9.93
C ILE A 82 3.50 26.37 -10.92
N GLU A 83 2.64 25.45 -11.37
CA GLU A 83 2.99 24.41 -12.35
C GLU A 83 3.49 25.02 -13.66
N LYS A 84 2.81 26.08 -14.16
CA LYS A 84 3.24 26.79 -15.36
C LYS A 84 4.63 27.41 -15.22
N ARG A 85 4.93 28.03 -14.07
CA ARG A 85 6.26 28.60 -13.80
C ARG A 85 7.35 27.52 -13.80
N VAL A 86 7.05 26.31 -13.30
CA VAL A 86 8.00 25.17 -13.36
C VAL A 86 8.21 24.70 -14.79
N GLN A 87 7.13 24.55 -15.57
CA GLN A 87 7.20 24.13 -16.99
C GLN A 87 8.01 25.12 -17.84
N ASN A 88 7.89 26.41 -17.55
CA ASN A 88 8.64 27.47 -18.21
C ASN A 88 10.08 27.64 -17.68
N ALA A 89 10.53 26.80 -16.73
CA ALA A 89 11.82 26.92 -16.06
C ALA A 89 12.06 28.26 -15.31
N GLU A 90 10.98 28.95 -14.92
CA GLU A 90 11.03 30.21 -14.15
C GLU A 90 11.28 29.97 -12.65
N VAL A 91 11.01 28.76 -12.17
CA VAL A 91 11.21 28.33 -10.77
C VAL A 91 11.64 26.87 -10.76
N THR A 92 12.53 26.52 -9.82
CA THR A 92 12.97 25.12 -9.67
C THR A 92 11.84 24.27 -9.08
N PRO A 93 11.78 22.96 -9.39
CA PRO A 93 10.77 22.06 -8.83
C PRO A 93 10.73 22.07 -7.29
N LEU A 94 11.88 22.18 -6.63
CA LEU A 94 11.98 22.24 -5.17
C LEU A 94 11.34 23.53 -4.60
N ALA A 95 11.64 24.69 -5.19
CA ALA A 95 11.09 25.96 -4.73
C ALA A 95 9.56 26.02 -4.94
N ALA A 96 9.06 25.51 -6.07
CA ALA A 96 7.63 25.39 -6.32
C ALA A 96 6.92 24.46 -5.33
N ALA A 97 7.53 23.31 -5.01
CA ALA A 97 6.98 22.38 -4.02
C ALA A 97 6.90 23.01 -2.62
N LEU A 98 7.91 23.77 -2.21
CA LEU A 98 7.89 24.51 -0.95
C LEU A 98 6.79 25.58 -0.92
N GLU A 99 6.59 26.31 -2.02
CA GLU A 99 5.48 27.29 -2.14
C GLU A 99 4.12 26.61 -1.97
N VAL A 100 3.90 25.45 -2.59
CA VAL A 100 2.66 24.66 -2.43
C VAL A 100 2.44 24.25 -0.98
N ILE A 101 3.48 23.77 -0.29
CA ILE A 101 3.39 23.37 1.11
C ILE A 101 3.10 24.59 2.00
N GLU A 102 3.71 25.74 1.73
CA GLU A 102 3.50 26.95 2.52
C GLU A 102 2.07 27.48 2.39
N ARG A 103 1.52 27.47 1.18
CA ARG A 103 0.11 27.85 0.91
C ARG A 103 -0.92 26.92 1.55
N ALA A 104 -0.52 25.73 1.98
CA ALA A 104 -1.38 24.82 2.72
C ALA A 104 -1.36 25.07 4.23
N ARG A 105 -0.42 25.89 4.73
CA ARG A 105 -0.31 26.27 6.14
C ARG A 105 -1.03 27.57 6.48
N SER A 106 -1.22 28.44 5.50
CA SER A 106 -1.92 29.73 5.58
C SER A 106 -3.41 29.61 5.34
#